data_AF-X1PUB6-F1
#
_entry.id   AF-X1PUB6-F1
#
_cell.length_a   1.000
_cell.length_b   1.000
_cell.length_c   1.000
_cell.angle_alpha   90.00
_cell.angle_beta   90.00
_cell.angle_gamma   90.00
#
_symmetry.space_group_name_H-M   'P 1'
#
loop_
_entity.id
_entity.type
_entity.pdbx_description
1 polymer ?
#
loop_
_entity_poly.entity_id
_entity_poly.type
_entity_poly.pdbx_seq_one_letter_code
_entity_poly.pdbx_strand_id
1 'polypeptide(L)'
;MQSKVNLESVYENLREHLDKYPIGFPSSKTGADIRILKHLFEPEEAIIATLLTDRFTTLEKIYERSKLDMNISELKKKLDTITR
;
A
#
# COMPACT_ATOMS: atom_id res chain seq x y z
N MET A 1 17.90 -6.44 10.24
CA MET A 1 16.85 -7.08 11.05
C MET A 1 15.71 -7.42 10.10
N GLN A 2 15.74 -8.61 9.49
CA GLN A 2 14.74 -8.98 8.48
C GLN A 2 13.46 -9.41 9.20
N SER A 3 12.57 -8.44 9.45
CA SER A 3 11.19 -8.73 9.83
C SER A 3 10.54 -9.40 8.61
N LYS A 4 10.26 -10.69 8.74
CA LYS A 4 9.57 -11.49 7.72
C LYS A 4 8.23 -10.81 7.41
N VAL A 5 8.16 -10.09 6.30
CA VAL A 5 6.93 -9.43 5.84
C VAL A 5 5.90 -10.54 5.61
N ASN A 6 4.85 -10.58 6.43
CA ASN A 6 3.77 -11.52 6.22
C ASN A 6 2.88 -10.98 5.09
N LEU A 7 2.98 -11.61 3.92
CA LEU A 7 2.28 -11.18 2.71
C LEU A 7 0.76 -11.10 2.90
N GLU A 8 0.16 -12.04 3.63
CA GLU A 8 -1.29 -11.98 3.91
C GLU A 8 -1.63 -10.74 4.73
N SER A 9 -0.83 -10.40 5.75
CA SER A 9 -1.07 -9.18 6.54
C SER A 9 -0.89 -7.90 5.72
N VAL A 10 -0.01 -7.90 4.71
CA VAL A 10 0.21 -6.71 3.86
C VAL A 10 -1.06 -6.39 3.06
N TYR A 11 -1.64 -7.40 2.40
CA TYR A 11 -2.83 -7.19 1.59
C TYR A 11 -4.07 -6.93 2.44
N GLU A 12 -4.19 -7.55 3.63
CA GLU A 12 -5.27 -7.22 4.55
C GLU A 12 -5.17 -5.78 5.07
N ASN A 13 -3.97 -5.31 5.41
CA ASN A 13 -3.75 -3.92 5.81
C ASN A 13 -4.13 -2.95 4.67
N LEU A 14 -3.77 -3.28 3.42
CA LEU A 14 -4.17 -2.48 2.26
C LEU A 14 -5.68 -2.48 2.06
N ARG A 15 -6.32 -3.65 2.17
CA ARG A 15 -7.78 -3.79 2.08
C ARG A 15 -8.47 -2.91 3.11
N GLU A 16 -8.09 -3.02 4.38
CA GLU A 16 -8.62 -2.20 5.48
C GLU A 16 -8.36 -0.71 5.29
N HIS A 17 -7.21 -0.34 4.72
CA HIS A 17 -6.90 1.05 4.41
C HIS A 17 -7.85 1.61 3.36
N LEU A 18 -8.10 0.86 2.28
CA LEU A 18 -9.04 1.25 1.23
C LEU A 18 -10.49 1.31 1.74
N ASP A 19 -10.85 0.41 2.66
CA ASP A 19 -12.19 0.31 3.24
C ASP A 19 -12.57 1.49 4.15
N LYS A 20 -11.60 2.29 4.59
CA LYS A 20 -11.83 3.53 5.36
C LYS A 20 -12.35 4.68 4.51
N TYR A 21 -12.21 4.62 3.19
CA TYR A 21 -12.68 5.68 2.30
C TYR A 21 -14.18 5.56 2.01
N PRO A 22 -14.87 6.65 1.66
CA PRO A 22 -16.32 6.62 1.42
C PRO A 22 -16.80 5.62 0.36
N ILE A 23 -15.93 5.24 -0.59
CA ILE A 23 -16.23 4.24 -1.61
C ILE A 23 -16.19 2.80 -1.08
N GLY A 24 -15.45 2.57 0.01
CA GLY A 24 -15.26 1.27 0.64
C GLY A 24 -14.41 0.29 -0.18
N PHE A 25 -13.98 -0.77 0.49
CA PHE A 25 -13.31 -1.94 -0.08
C PHE A 25 -13.52 -3.15 0.86
N PRO A 26 -14.78 -3.61 0.98
CA PRO A 26 -15.20 -4.52 2.04
C PRO A 26 -14.59 -5.91 1.87
N SER A 27 -14.41 -6.62 2.98
CA SER A 27 -13.89 -7.98 2.97
C SER A 27 -14.82 -8.94 2.20
N SER A 28 -14.22 -9.75 1.32
CA SER A 28 -14.95 -10.76 0.56
C SER A 28 -14.86 -12.12 1.23
N LYS A 29 -16.02 -12.78 1.42
CA LYS A 29 -16.10 -14.16 1.94
C LYS A 29 -15.35 -15.18 1.07
N THR A 30 -15.14 -14.86 -0.21
CA THR A 30 -14.42 -15.73 -1.14
C THR A 30 -12.95 -15.36 -1.29
N GLY A 31 -12.46 -14.31 -0.61
CA GLY A 31 -11.10 -13.78 -0.73
C GLY A 31 -10.80 -13.09 -2.08
N ALA A 32 -11.84 -12.67 -2.81
CA ALA A 32 -11.69 -12.03 -4.11
C ALA A 32 -11.00 -10.66 -4.04
N ASP A 33 -11.27 -9.93 -2.97
CA ASP A 33 -10.59 -8.69 -2.56
C ASP A 33 -9.07 -8.84 -2.52
N ILE A 34 -8.57 -9.78 -1.72
CA ILE A 34 -7.12 -10.01 -1.58
C ILE A 34 -6.50 -10.52 -2.87
N ARG A 35 -7.21 -11.37 -3.64
CA ARG A 35 -6.72 -11.83 -4.95
C ARG A 35 -6.56 -10.68 -5.94
N ILE A 36 -7.50 -9.74 -5.96
CA ILE A 36 -7.42 -8.56 -6.84
C ILE A 36 -6.23 -7.68 -6.39
N LEU A 37 -6.07 -7.42 -5.10
CA LEU A 37 -4.93 -6.63 -4.60
C LEU A 37 -3.59 -7.26 -4.98
N LYS A 38 -3.45 -8.59 -4.88
CA LYS A 38 -2.25 -9.33 -5.32
C LYS A 38 -1.98 -9.26 -6.82
N HIS A 39 -2.98 -8.96 -7.65
CA HIS A 39 -2.80 -8.76 -9.09
C HIS A 39 -2.46 -7.30 -9.44
N LEU A 40 -2.87 -6.35 -8.60
CA LEU A 40 -2.68 -4.92 -8.83
C LEU A 40 -1.39 -4.38 -8.21
N PHE A 41 -0.91 -5.00 -7.12
CA PHE A 41 0.22 -4.52 -6.34
C PHE A 41 1.20 -5.63 -6.04
N GLU A 42 2.47 -5.33 -6.22
CA GLU A 42 3.53 -6.08 -5.54
C GLU A 42 3.47 -5.82 -4.02
N PRO A 43 4.01 -6.72 -3.17
CA PRO A 43 3.93 -6.57 -1.72
C PRO A 43 4.47 -5.22 -1.21
N GLU A 44 5.59 -4.74 -1.76
CA GLU A 44 6.14 -3.44 -1.39
C GLU A 44 5.25 -2.28 -1.85
N GLU A 45 4.61 -2.40 -3.01
CA GLU A 45 3.68 -1.39 -3.52
C GLU A 45 2.42 -1.34 -2.67
N ALA A 46 1.93 -2.50 -2.22
CA ALA A 46 0.80 -2.57 -1.31
C ALA A 46 1.09 -1.88 0.03
N ILE A 47 2.30 -2.05 0.57
CA ILE A 47 2.76 -1.31 1.76
C ILE A 47 2.78 0.19 1.46
N ILE A 48 3.36 0.62 0.34
CA ILE A 48 3.45 2.04 -0.02
C ILE A 48 2.06 2.66 -0.23
N ALA A 49 1.12 1.91 -0.83
CA ALA A 49 -0.24 2.36 -1.04
C ALA A 49 -0.98 2.65 0.28
N THR A 50 -0.69 1.92 1.36
CA THR A 50 -1.24 2.23 2.71
C THR A 50 -0.74 3.56 3.27
N LEU A 51 0.38 4.07 2.77
CA LEU A 51 0.87 5.38 3.17
C LEU A 51 0.11 6.51 2.47
N LEU A 52 -0.62 6.24 1.39
CA LEU A 52 -1.31 7.28 0.63
C LEU A 52 -2.60 7.71 1.32
N THR A 53 -2.92 9.00 1.18
CA THR A 53 -4.12 9.64 1.72
C THR A 53 -4.97 10.21 0.59
N ASP A 54 -6.23 10.52 0.86
CA ASP A 54 -7.13 11.28 -0.01
C ASP A 54 -6.62 12.69 -0.38
N ARG A 55 -5.68 13.21 0.41
CA ARG A 55 -5.03 14.50 0.16
C ARG A 55 -3.76 14.36 -0.67
N PHE A 56 -3.58 15.28 -1.62
CA PHE A 56 -2.30 15.49 -2.30
C PHE A 56 -1.24 15.93 -1.28
N THR A 57 -0.21 15.11 -1.12
CA THR A 57 0.94 15.37 -0.23
C THR A 57 2.23 15.29 -1.02
N THR A 58 3.25 16.03 -0.59
CA THR A 58 4.57 15.98 -1.23
C THR A 58 5.29 14.66 -0.92
N LEU A 59 6.23 14.28 -1.78
CA LEU A 59 7.00 13.05 -1.64
C LEU A 59 7.74 13.00 -0.29
N GLU A 60 8.26 14.13 0.18
CA GLU A 60 8.98 14.26 1.44
C GLU A 60 8.08 13.94 2.64
N LYS A 61 6.83 14.43 2.63
CA LYS A 61 5.86 14.13 3.70
C LYS A 61 5.49 12.65 3.73
N ILE A 62 5.40 12.00 2.56
CA ILE A 62 5.18 10.56 2.46
C ILE A 62 6.41 9.82 3.00
N TYR A 63 7.60 10.28 2.64
CA TYR A 63 8.86 9.70 3.06
C TYR A 63 9.03 9.74 4.59
N GLU A 64 8.81 10.90 5.21
CA GLU A 64 8.89 11.10 6.67
C GLU A 64 7.99 10.14 7.45
N ARG A 65 6.78 9.86 6.95
CA ARG A 65 5.84 8.93 7.61
C ARG A 65 6.09 7.46 7.28
N SER A 66 6.79 7.16 6.19
CA SER A 66 6.91 5.80 5.65
C SER A 66 7.63 4.85 6.60
N LYS A 67 8.62 5.34 7.36
CA LYS A 67 9.54 4.53 8.18
C LYS A 67 10.13 3.33 7.41
N LEU A 68 10.13 3.39 6.08
CA LEU A 68 10.64 2.33 5.22
C LEU A 68 12.17 2.43 5.15
N ASP A 69 12.82 1.26 5.08
CA ASP A 69 14.27 1.17 4.86
C ASP A 69 14.59 1.34 3.36
N MET A 70 14.18 2.47 2.80
CA MET A 70 14.44 2.86 1.42
C MET A 70 14.73 4.36 1.36
N ASN A 71 15.34 4.82 0.27
CA ASN A 71 15.55 6.24 0.06
C ASN A 71 14.37 6.90 -0.67
N ILE A 72 14.32 8.24 -0.65
CA ILE A 72 13.23 9.01 -1.27
C ILE A 72 13.11 8.79 -2.79
N SER A 73 14.22 8.49 -3.48
CA SER A 73 14.24 8.22 -4.92
C SER A 73 13.61 6.87 -5.25
N GLU A 74 13.87 5.85 -4.43
CA GLU A 74 13.23 4.53 -4.52
C GLU A 74 11.74 4.62 -4.26
N LEU A 75 11.34 5.36 -3.22
CA LEU A 75 9.93 5.62 -2.92
C LEU A 75 9.23 6.30 -4.11
N LYS A 76 9.86 7.30 -4.72
CA LYS A 76 9.32 7.96 -5.91
C LYS A 76 9.07 6.96 -7.05
N LYS A 77 10.08 6.16 -7.38
CA LYS A 77 9.96 5.16 -8.47
C LYS A 77 8.82 4.19 -8.23
N LYS A 78 8.61 3.76 -6.98
CA LYS A 78 7.50 2.88 -6.59
C LYS A 78 6.14 3.56 -6.62
N LEU A 79 6.08 4.86 -6.32
CA LEU A 79 4.84 5.63 -6.49
C LEU A 79 4.48 5.80 -7.97
N ASP A 80 5.48 6.02 -8.83
CA ASP A 80 5.29 6.12 -10.27
C ASP A 80 4.79 4.79 -10.91
N THR A 81 5.05 3.62 -10.28
CA THR A 81 4.52 2.34 -10.78
C THR A 81 3.06 2.10 -10.44
N ILE A 82 2.55 2.67 -9.35
CA ILE A 82 1.16 2.55 -8.92
C ILE A 82 0.21 3.36 -9.83
N THR A 83 0.68 4.45 -10.42
CA THR A 83 -0.13 5.33 -11.29
C THR A 83 -0.22 4.86 -12.75
N ARG A 84 0.20 3.63 -13.05
CA ARG A 84 0.27 3.09 -14.43
C ARG A 84 -1.09 2.83 -15.05
#